data_AF-A0A0Q8AWC2-F1
#
_entry.id   AF-A0A0Q8AWC2-F1
#
_cell.length_a   1.000
_cell.length_b   1.000
_cell.length_c   1.000
_cell.angle_alpha   90.00
_cell.angle_beta   90.00
_cell.angle_gamma   90.00
#
_symmetry.space_group_name_H-M   'P 1'
#
loop_
_entity.id
_entity.type
_entity.pdbx_description
1 polymer ?
#
loop_
_entity_poly.entity_id
_entity_poly.type
_entity_poly.pdbx_seq_one_letter_code
_entity_poly.pdbx_strand_id
1 'polypeptide(L)'
;MAIDGTVDFARMPVRVQIKCTSKFSVRGSKFTLPLEPGWTKKWTASDTPVFVVVVKVPSDIPGWLDYDVAFTRHNAVAFGRRFDVTTDTTSMMFTSSDRLTGESIYEWRDLAYDIADGVVT
;
A
#
# COMPACT_ATOMS: atom_id res chain seq x y z
N MET A 1 -13.97 3.63 8.85
CA MET A 1 -13.73 4.03 7.44
C MET A 1 -12.23 3.93 7.20
N ALA A 2 -11.75 3.28 6.13
CA ALA A 2 -10.63 3.81 5.35
C ALA A 2 -10.50 3.08 4.00
N ILE A 3 -10.55 3.87 2.93
CA ILE A 3 -9.74 3.76 1.70
C ILE A 3 -9.15 5.18 1.63
N ASP A 4 -7.84 5.33 1.62
CA ASP A 4 -7.19 6.63 1.58
C ASP A 4 -6.93 6.99 0.13
N GLY A 5 -8.02 7.33 -0.55
CA GLY A 5 -7.98 7.90 -1.88
C GLY A 5 -7.99 6.89 -3.02
N THR A 6 -7.62 7.39 -4.18
CA THR A 6 -7.70 6.71 -5.45
C THR A 6 -6.54 7.22 -6.30
N VAL A 7 -5.89 6.32 -7.01
CA VAL A 7 -4.91 6.68 -8.02
C VAL A 7 -5.59 6.51 -9.36
N ASP A 8 -5.86 7.62 -10.02
CA ASP A 8 -6.55 7.65 -11.31
C ASP A 8 -5.54 7.42 -12.44
N PHE A 9 -5.76 6.33 -13.18
CA PHE A 9 -5.10 6.10 -14.46
C PHE A 9 -6.08 6.36 -15.61
N ALA A 10 -5.57 6.51 -16.84
CA ALA A 10 -6.40 6.95 -17.96
C ALA A 10 -7.58 6.01 -18.29
N ARG A 11 -7.47 4.72 -17.96
CA ARG A 11 -8.50 3.71 -18.26
C ARG A 11 -9.29 3.26 -17.05
N MET A 12 -8.62 2.96 -15.95
CA MET A 12 -9.25 2.44 -14.74
C MET A 12 -8.51 2.96 -13.51
N PRO A 13 -9.24 3.46 -12.49
CA PRO A 13 -8.62 3.86 -11.23
C PRO A 13 -8.31 2.64 -10.36
N VAL A 14 -7.37 2.81 -9.43
CA VAL A 14 -7.14 1.84 -8.34
C VAL A 14 -7.41 2.49 -6.99
N ARG A 15 -7.92 1.71 -6.04
CA ARG A 15 -8.13 2.17 -4.66
C ARG A 15 -6.87 1.94 -3.86
N VAL A 16 -6.52 2.89 -3.00
CA VAL A 16 -5.36 2.76 -2.12
C VAL A 16 -5.78 3.00 -0.69
N GLN A 17 -5.26 2.19 0.23
CA GLN A 17 -5.32 2.41 1.66
C GLN A 17 -3.91 2.71 2.16
N ILE A 18 -3.70 3.78 2.93
CA ILE A 18 -2.39 4.11 3.48
C ILE A 18 -2.45 3.96 5.00
N LYS A 19 -1.59 3.14 5.57
CA LYS A 19 -1.47 2.96 7.02
C LYS A 19 -0.11 3.43 7.46
N CYS A 20 -0.07 4.46 8.30
CA CYS A 20 1.17 4.96 8.88
C CYS A 20 1.40 4.34 10.26
N THR A 21 2.63 3.94 10.57
CA THR A 21 2.97 3.35 11.87
C THR A 21 4.44 3.54 12.23
N SER A 22 4.74 3.63 13.53
CA SER A 22 6.10 3.58 14.07
C SER A 22 6.44 2.23 14.72
N LYS A 23 5.47 1.30 14.77
CA LYS A 23 5.46 0.18 15.73
C LYS A 23 5.99 -1.17 15.20
N PHE A 24 6.70 -1.23 14.07
CA PHE A 24 7.25 -2.51 13.60
C PHE A 24 8.74 -2.49 13.26
N SER A 25 9.40 -3.63 13.53
CA SER A 25 10.82 -3.84 13.29
C SER A 25 11.04 -4.38 11.87
N VAL A 26 11.84 -3.67 11.09
CA VAL A 26 12.26 -4.13 9.74
C VAL A 26 13.33 -5.24 9.83
N ARG A 27 13.90 -5.48 11.03
CA ARG A 27 14.93 -6.51 11.24
C ARG A 27 14.45 -7.95 11.02
N GLY A 28 13.14 -8.18 10.91
CA GLY A 28 12.55 -9.52 10.73
C GLY A 28 12.21 -9.91 9.28
N SER A 29 12.53 -9.08 8.28
CA SER A 29 12.15 -9.24 6.85
C SER A 29 10.64 -9.28 6.54
N LYS A 30 9.79 -9.28 7.57
CA LYS A 30 8.33 -9.43 7.45
C LYS A 30 7.62 -8.48 8.40
N PHE A 31 6.53 -7.90 7.91
CA PHE A 31 5.58 -7.11 8.68
C PHE A 31 4.18 -7.69 8.48
N THR A 32 3.38 -7.72 9.53
CA THR A 32 2.00 -8.21 9.46
C THR A 32 1.05 -7.11 9.91
N LEU A 33 0.14 -6.70 9.01
CA LEU A 33 -0.96 -5.81 9.31
C LEU A 33 -2.19 -6.65 9.72
N PRO A 34 -2.67 -6.59 10.97
CA PRO A 34 -3.95 -7.20 11.32
C PRO A 34 -5.07 -6.49 10.56
N LEU A 35 -6.03 -7.26 10.06
CA LEU A 35 -7.16 -6.75 9.31
C LEU A 35 -8.41 -6.67 10.17
N GLU A 36 -9.02 -5.49 10.18
CA GLU A 36 -10.36 -5.33 10.77
C GLU A 36 -11.41 -5.92 9.82
N PRO A 37 -12.42 -6.65 10.34
CA PRO A 37 -13.50 -7.20 9.50
C PRO A 37 -14.23 -6.15 8.65
N GLY A 38 -14.31 -4.90 9.13
CA GLY A 38 -14.89 -3.80 8.38
C GLY A 38 -14.07 -3.37 7.16
N TRP A 39 -12.75 -3.56 7.19
CA TRP A 39 -11.85 -3.24 6.07
C TRP A 39 -11.96 -4.30 4.99
N THR A 40 -11.85 -5.58 5.36
CA THR A 40 -11.95 -6.70 4.42
C THR A 40 -13.28 -6.70 3.70
N LYS A 41 -14.39 -6.54 4.42
CA LYS A 41 -15.73 -6.42 3.82
C LYS A 41 -15.79 -5.30 2.78
N LYS A 42 -15.15 -4.15 3.04
CA LYS A 42 -15.15 -3.01 2.12
C LYS A 42 -14.26 -3.27 0.89
N TRP A 43 -13.08 -3.83 1.09
CA TRP A 43 -12.13 -4.07 0.00
C TRP A 43 -12.58 -5.20 -0.91
N THR A 44 -13.21 -6.25 -0.37
CA THR A 44 -13.82 -7.33 -1.15
C THR A 44 -14.97 -6.84 -2.01
N ALA A 45 -15.72 -5.82 -1.58
CA ALA A 45 -16.81 -5.23 -2.34
C ALA A 45 -16.34 -4.18 -3.38
N SER A 46 -15.03 -3.98 -3.54
CA SER A 46 -14.48 -3.00 -4.49
C SER A 46 -14.40 -3.60 -5.89
N ASP A 47 -15.02 -2.93 -6.86
CA ASP A 47 -14.98 -3.33 -8.29
C ASP A 47 -13.64 -3.00 -8.98
N THR A 48 -12.75 -2.30 -8.27
CA THR A 48 -11.41 -1.94 -8.74
C THR A 48 -10.37 -2.50 -7.78
N PRO A 49 -9.14 -2.81 -8.25
CA PRO A 49 -8.07 -3.29 -7.40
C PRO A 49 -7.84 -2.39 -6.18
N VAL A 50 -7.64 -3.03 -5.02
CA VAL A 50 -7.33 -2.35 -3.76
C VAL A 50 -5.88 -2.64 -3.39
N PHE A 51 -5.07 -1.59 -3.27
CA PHE A 51 -3.70 -1.67 -2.79
C PHE A 51 -3.64 -1.16 -1.36
N VAL A 52 -2.94 -1.91 -0.49
CA VAL A 52 -2.69 -1.50 0.88
C VAL A 52 -1.23 -1.12 1.00
N VAL A 53 -0.98 0.12 1.37
CA VAL A 53 0.33 0.71 1.58
C VAL A 53 0.54 0.91 3.07
N VAL A 54 1.66 0.41 3.59
CA VAL A 54 2.08 0.60 4.97
C VAL A 54 3.33 1.46 4.96
N VAL A 55 3.25 2.62 5.60
CA VAL A 55 4.35 3.56 5.75
C VAL A 55 4.89 3.48 7.17
N LYS A 56 6.15 3.05 7.28
CA LYS A 56 6.90 3.12 8.53
C LYS A 56 7.56 4.48 8.65
N VAL A 57 7.30 5.16 9.76
CA VAL A 57 7.94 6.42 10.14
C VAL A 57 8.67 6.26 11.49
N PRO A 58 9.65 7.13 11.81
CA PRO A 58 10.27 7.22 13.12
C PRO A 58 9.23 7.41 14.22
N SER A 59 9.54 6.95 15.43
CA SER A 59 8.66 7.11 16.59
C SER A 59 8.51 8.57 17.03
N ASP A 60 9.52 9.38 16.76
CA ASP A 60 9.61 10.79 17.07
C ASP A 60 9.30 11.63 15.83
N ILE A 61 8.33 12.54 15.94
CA ILE A 61 7.90 13.42 14.84
C ILE A 61 9.06 14.25 14.26
N PRO A 62 9.98 14.83 15.07
CA PRO A 62 11.12 15.56 14.53
C PRO A 62 12.01 14.72 13.61
N GLY A 63 12.14 13.42 13.85
CA GLY A 63 12.92 12.51 13.02
C GLY A 63 12.30 12.19 11.66
N TRP A 64 11.05 12.60 11.39
CA TRP A 64 10.36 12.26 10.14
C TRP A 64 10.96 12.96 8.92
N LEU A 65 11.52 14.15 9.10
CA LEU A 65 12.01 14.97 8.00
C LEU A 65 13.44 15.42 8.28
N ASP A 66 14.31 15.17 7.32
CA ASP A 66 15.60 15.85 7.23
C ASP A 66 15.54 16.88 6.10
N TYR A 67 16.20 18.00 6.31
CA TYR A 67 16.28 19.08 5.34
C TYR A 67 17.72 19.18 4.82
N ASP A 68 17.85 19.15 3.50
CA ASP A 68 19.06 19.44 2.77
C ASP A 68 18.83 20.72 1.92
N VAL A 69 19.91 21.35 1.47
CA VAL A 69 19.81 22.53 0.58
C VAL A 69 19.10 22.23 -0.73
N ALA A 70 19.14 20.98 -1.20
CA ALA A 70 18.55 20.58 -2.48
C ALA A 70 17.22 19.82 -2.35
N PHE A 71 16.89 19.25 -1.18
CA PHE A 71 15.71 18.41 -1.02
C PHE A 71 15.24 18.29 0.44
N THR A 72 13.96 17.99 0.60
CA THR A 72 13.42 17.49 1.87
C THR A 72 13.38 15.96 1.81
N ARG A 73 14.04 15.29 2.76
CA ARG A 73 14.02 13.83 2.88
C ARG A 73 12.97 13.43 3.91
N HIS A 74 11.98 12.67 3.48
CA HIS A 74 11.08 11.98 4.39
C HIS A 74 11.69 10.64 4.82
N ASN A 75 12.03 10.53 6.10
CA ASN A 75 12.62 9.35 6.71
C ASN A 75 11.55 8.28 6.92
N ALA A 76 11.17 7.61 5.84
CA ALA A 76 10.16 6.57 5.89
C ALA A 76 10.53 5.37 5.03
N VAL A 77 9.94 4.22 5.34
CA VAL A 77 9.97 3.04 4.47
C VAL A 77 8.53 2.63 4.20
N ALA A 78 8.18 2.52 2.92
CA ALA A 78 6.84 2.12 2.50
C ALA A 78 6.87 0.72 1.87
N PHE A 79 5.84 -0.06 2.18
CA PHE A 79 5.54 -1.33 1.55
C PHE A 79 4.13 -1.26 0.98
N GLY A 80 3.90 -1.78 -0.22
CA GLY A 80 2.60 -1.74 -0.87
C GLY A 80 2.36 -3.00 -1.67
N ARG A 81 1.18 -3.61 -1.48
CA ARG A 81 0.73 -4.73 -2.33
C ARG A 81 -0.78 -4.76 -2.47
N ARG A 82 -1.25 -5.51 -3.46
CA ARG A 82 -2.67 -5.75 -3.70
C ARG A 82 -3.27 -6.58 -2.56
N PHE A 83 -4.47 -6.20 -2.12
CA PHE A 83 -5.32 -7.01 -1.26
C PHE A 83 -5.94 -8.14 -2.06
N ASP A 84 -5.84 -9.36 -1.54
CA ASP A 84 -6.42 -10.56 -2.12
C ASP A 84 -7.28 -11.28 -1.08
N VAL A 85 -8.59 -11.32 -1.33
CA VAL A 85 -9.57 -11.91 -0.42
C VAL A 85 -9.33 -13.41 -0.14
N THR A 86 -8.64 -14.11 -1.06
CA THR A 86 -8.38 -15.55 -0.91
C THR A 86 -7.24 -15.83 0.06
N THR A 87 -6.30 -14.89 0.21
CA THR A 87 -5.12 -15.05 1.05
C THR A 87 -5.14 -14.13 2.29
N ASP A 88 -5.75 -12.95 2.19
CA ASP A 88 -5.76 -11.89 3.21
C ASP A 88 -7.04 -11.93 4.06
N THR A 89 -7.20 -12.98 4.85
CA THR A 89 -8.43 -13.18 5.66
C THR A 89 -8.42 -12.36 6.95
N THR A 90 -7.38 -12.52 7.77
CA THR A 90 -7.27 -11.88 9.10
C THR A 90 -6.08 -10.96 9.23
N SER A 91 -5.11 -11.07 8.33
CA SER A 91 -3.92 -10.23 8.30
C SER A 91 -3.31 -10.18 6.91
N MET A 92 -2.58 -9.11 6.63
CA MET A 92 -1.74 -8.99 5.43
C MET A 92 -0.27 -9.04 5.83
N MET A 93 0.48 -9.97 5.25
CA MET A 93 1.94 -10.00 5.37
C MET A 93 2.59 -9.15 4.27
N PHE A 94 3.63 -8.41 4.65
CA PHE A 94 4.49 -7.60 3.78
C PHE A 94 5.93 -8.03 3.99
N THR A 95 6.71 -8.02 2.92
CA THR A 95 8.09 -8.47 2.84
C THR A 95 8.95 -7.41 2.15
N SER A 96 10.25 -7.65 2.03
CA SER A 96 11.14 -6.77 1.25
C SER A 96 10.74 -6.65 -0.22
N SER A 97 10.10 -7.68 -0.79
CA SER A 97 9.62 -7.65 -2.18
C SER A 97 8.43 -6.72 -2.39
N ASP A 98 7.71 -6.40 -1.31
CA ASP A 98 6.58 -5.46 -1.33
C ASP A 98 7.05 -4.01 -1.16
N ARG A 99 8.36 -3.73 -1.22
CA ARG A 99 8.87 -2.37 -1.03
C ARG A 99 8.34 -1.46 -2.13
N LEU A 100 7.70 -0.37 -1.73
CA LEU A 100 7.12 0.57 -2.68
C LEU A 100 8.24 1.36 -3.37
N THR A 101 8.29 1.27 -4.70
CA THR A 101 9.20 2.06 -5.56
C THR A 101 8.38 2.89 -6.55
N GLY A 102 9.07 3.68 -7.38
CA GLY A 102 8.41 4.34 -8.52
C GLY A 102 7.84 3.34 -9.52
N GLU A 103 8.43 2.15 -9.65
CA GLU A 103 7.95 1.10 -10.56
C GLU A 103 6.62 0.51 -10.12
N SER A 104 6.37 0.43 -8.80
CA SER A 104 5.11 -0.09 -8.25
C SER A 104 3.90 0.63 -8.83
N ILE A 105 3.99 1.94 -9.10
CA ILE A 105 2.87 2.70 -9.67
C ILE A 105 2.58 2.29 -11.12
N TYR A 106 3.62 1.94 -11.89
CA TYR A 106 3.45 1.42 -13.25
C TYR A 106 2.85 0.01 -13.23
N GLU A 107 3.28 -0.84 -12.30
CA GLU A 107 2.68 -2.19 -12.12
C GLU A 107 1.19 -2.10 -11.79
N TRP A 108 0.79 -1.14 -10.93
CA TRP A 108 -0.62 -0.94 -10.60
C TRP A 108 -1.43 -0.45 -11.79
N ARG A 109 -0.86 0.45 -12.61
CA ARG A 109 -1.48 0.91 -13.86
C ARG A 109 -1.68 -0.25 -14.82
N ASP A 110 -0.65 -1.05 -15.04
CA ASP A 110 -0.66 -2.13 -16.03
C ASP A 110 -1.68 -3.18 -15.63
N LEU A 111 -1.73 -3.57 -14.35
CA LEU A 111 -2.80 -4.43 -13.82
C LEU A 111 -4.20 -3.82 -14.02
N ALA A 112 -4.37 -2.52 -13.77
CA ALA A 112 -5.66 -1.86 -13.97
C ALA A 112 -6.08 -1.86 -15.44
N TYR A 113 -5.13 -1.75 -16.37
CA TYR A 113 -5.40 -1.79 -17.80
C TYR A 113 -5.72 -3.20 -18.27
N ASP A 114 -5.00 -4.20 -17.77
CA ASP A 114 -5.27 -5.62 -18.06
C ASP A 114 -6.67 -6.02 -17.60
N ILE A 115 -7.11 -5.53 -16.44
CA ILE A 115 -8.49 -5.76 -15.95
C ILE A 115 -9.50 -5.03 -16.82
N ALA A 116 -9.24 -3.77 -17.17
CA ALA A 116 -10.14 -2.99 -18.02
C ALA A 116 -10.29 -3.60 -19.43
N ASP A 117 -9.24 -4.22 -19.94
CA ASP A 117 -9.20 -4.89 -21.24
C ASP A 117 -9.66 -6.36 -21.17
N GLY A 118 -9.97 -6.88 -19.97
CA GLY A 118 -10.45 -8.25 -19.77
C GLY A 118 -9.39 -9.34 -19.90
N VAL A 119 -8.10 -8.98 -19.80
CA VAL A 119 -6.95 -9.90 -19.85
C VAL A 119 -6.80 -10.67 -18.53
N VAL A 120 -7.10 -10.01 -17.41
CA VAL A 120 -7.01 -10.58 -16.05
C VAL A 120 -8.28 -10.23 -15.27
N THR A 121 -8.72 -11.16 -14.42
CA THR A 121 -9.85 -10.98 -13.48
C THR A 121 -9.37 -10.73 -12.06
#